data_AF-A0A6M5YKN8-F1
#
_entry.id   AF-A0A6M5YKN8-F1
#
_cell.length_a   1.000
_cell.length_b   1.000
_cell.length_c   1.000
_cell.angle_alpha   90.00
_cell.angle_beta   90.00
_cell.angle_gamma   90.00
#
_symmetry.space_group_name_H-M   'P 1'
#
loop_
_entity.id
_entity.type
_entity.pdbx_description
1 polymer ?
#
loop_
_entity_poly.entity_id
_entity_poly.type
_entity_poly.pdbx_seq_one_letter_code
_entity_poly.pdbx_strand_id
1 'polypeptide(L)'
;MTDPLPRPVPRWLHVWAVLAVAATLVLLAIGQLVTSFGAGMADRVWPTEPWYVFETATDTEKARFKEEFGFFIEHSHRIAAWAVGGLVIVLAVGLLWTEPRKVVLWAALFGLLVLVAGYGEFHRGLMAQKDTPPREVRLPAGPLGTVLAGAALMLGAAVSGLFAGARGAGARVLGAFALIAVMIQGLLGGFRVKLNELVGTDLAAFHGVFAQVVFGLLVTIAVLTVRPTVYTGPAARRLRLWASGLAHLVLLQVVFGALVRHYPLPLSQRLHFLTAFAATAVAVLVLRAVFYDPAARRRAGAFAWALTALLVAQLYLGVEAWMAKFGQYVPPEMVKVTAEGGAIRTLHALVGSGVWAVSLAMAVRLRPVAAPANTLEPNAVWQPEAVSHTTALTPVRGDA
;
A
#
# COMPACT_ATOMS: atom_id res chain seq x y z
N MET A 1 -26.65 24.55 -6.77
CA MET A 1 -26.93 23.14 -7.09
C MET A 1 -25.60 22.45 -7.39
N THR A 2 -25.05 21.70 -6.42
CA THR A 2 -23.79 20.98 -6.61
C THR A 2 -24.10 19.62 -7.21
N ASP A 3 -24.08 19.52 -8.54
CA ASP A 3 -24.30 18.22 -9.19
C ASP A 3 -23.10 17.32 -8.86
N PRO A 4 -23.25 16.31 -7.97
CA PRO A 4 -22.10 15.59 -7.45
C PRO A 4 -21.65 14.59 -8.51
N LEU A 5 -20.39 14.70 -8.95
CA LEU A 5 -19.76 13.69 -9.80
C LEU A 5 -20.10 12.28 -9.27
N PRO A 6 -20.63 11.39 -10.11
CA PRO A 6 -21.10 10.10 -9.65
C PRO A 6 -19.94 9.25 -9.14
N ARG A 7 -20.21 8.34 -8.19
CA ARG A 7 -19.17 7.44 -7.69
C ARG A 7 -18.62 6.59 -8.84
N PRO A 8 -17.30 6.29 -8.83
CA PRO A 8 -16.73 5.39 -9.83
C PRO A 8 -17.18 3.95 -9.63
N VAL A 9 -17.50 3.57 -8.39
CA VAL A 9 -17.98 2.22 -8.01
C VAL A 9 -19.14 2.30 -7.00
N PRO A 10 -19.95 1.24 -6.84
CA PRO A 10 -20.92 1.10 -5.77
C PRO A 10 -20.39 1.43 -4.36
N ARG A 11 -21.26 1.94 -3.47
CA ARG A 11 -20.87 2.37 -2.11
C ARG A 11 -20.28 1.23 -1.27
N TRP A 12 -20.79 0.02 -1.41
CA TRP A 12 -20.33 -1.13 -0.63
C TRP A 12 -18.86 -1.47 -0.93
N LEU A 13 -18.41 -1.31 -2.18
CA LEU A 13 -17.01 -1.54 -2.55
C LEU A 13 -16.05 -0.55 -1.90
N HIS A 14 -16.48 0.70 -1.73
CA HIS A 14 -15.68 1.68 -0.99
C HIS A 14 -15.55 1.27 0.49
N VAL A 15 -16.66 0.87 1.12
CA VAL A 15 -16.64 0.41 2.52
C VAL A 15 -15.76 -0.83 2.66
N TRP A 16 -15.85 -1.76 1.71
CA TRP A 16 -15.03 -2.97 1.69
C TRP A 16 -13.53 -2.68 1.47
N ALA A 17 -13.20 -1.71 0.60
CA ALA A 17 -11.81 -1.27 0.44
C ALA A 17 -11.25 -0.64 1.72
N VAL A 18 -12.07 0.14 2.45
CA VAL A 18 -11.67 0.69 3.77
C VAL A 18 -11.49 -0.43 4.80
N LEU A 19 -12.37 -1.43 4.81
CA LEU A 19 -12.22 -2.62 5.67
C LEU A 19 -10.92 -3.37 5.36
N ALA A 20 -10.60 -3.60 4.08
CA ALA A 20 -9.35 -4.23 3.67
C ALA A 20 -8.11 -3.45 4.11
N VAL A 21 -8.14 -2.11 4.01
CA VAL A 21 -7.09 -1.22 4.54
C VAL A 21 -6.97 -1.36 6.06
N ALA A 22 -8.07 -1.33 6.80
CA ALA A 22 -8.06 -1.48 8.26
C ALA A 22 -7.53 -2.84 8.70
N ALA A 23 -7.97 -3.93 8.06
CA ALA A 23 -7.48 -5.27 8.32
C ALA A 23 -5.98 -5.41 7.99
N THR A 24 -5.52 -4.78 6.91
CA THR A 24 -4.10 -4.77 6.54
C THR A 24 -3.26 -3.95 7.54
N LEU A 25 -3.81 -2.87 8.11
CA LEU A 25 -3.14 -2.14 9.17
C LEU A 25 -2.95 -3.01 10.43
N VAL A 26 -3.95 -3.80 10.80
CA VAL A 26 -3.82 -4.80 11.88
C VAL A 26 -2.77 -5.85 11.53
N LEU A 27 -2.81 -6.38 10.30
CA LEU A 27 -1.82 -7.34 9.81
C LEU A 27 -0.38 -6.78 9.90
N LEU A 28 -0.18 -5.53 9.49
CA LEU A 28 1.09 -4.83 9.60
C LEU A 28 1.51 -4.66 11.06
N ALA A 29 0.61 -4.26 11.96
CA ALA A 29 0.90 -4.13 13.38
C ALA A 29 1.41 -5.43 13.99
N ILE A 30 0.72 -6.55 13.73
CA ILE A 30 1.16 -7.88 14.20
C ILE A 30 2.48 -8.27 13.53
N GLY A 31 2.66 -7.98 12.24
CA GLY A 31 3.93 -8.22 11.53
C GLY A 31 5.10 -7.43 12.12
N GLN A 32 4.87 -6.18 12.53
CA GLN A 32 5.88 -5.35 13.21
C GLN A 32 6.23 -5.89 14.60
N LEU A 33 5.26 -6.48 15.33
CA LEU A 33 5.55 -7.21 16.57
C LEU A 33 6.45 -8.42 16.28
N VAL A 34 6.09 -9.24 15.29
CA VAL A 34 6.87 -10.41 14.87
C VAL A 34 8.32 -10.02 14.55
N THR A 35 8.53 -8.94 13.82
CA THR A 35 9.89 -8.46 13.52
C THR A 35 10.60 -7.87 14.73
N SER A 36 9.91 -7.07 15.56
CA SER A 36 10.54 -6.37 16.69
C SER A 36 10.99 -7.34 17.79
N PHE A 37 10.22 -8.39 18.02
CA PHE A 37 10.52 -9.45 18.99
C PHE A 37 11.32 -10.63 18.41
N GLY A 38 11.73 -10.56 17.15
CA GLY A 38 12.50 -11.64 16.50
C GLY A 38 11.73 -12.95 16.35
N ALA A 39 10.40 -12.92 16.42
CA ALA A 39 9.53 -14.09 16.37
C ALA A 39 9.26 -14.60 14.95
N GLY A 40 9.94 -14.07 13.93
CA GLY A 40 9.68 -14.44 12.52
C GLY A 40 10.12 -15.85 12.12
N MET A 41 10.69 -16.62 13.06
CA MET A 41 11.20 -17.98 12.93
C MET A 41 10.78 -18.86 14.12
N ALA A 42 9.76 -18.46 14.90
CA ALA A 42 9.27 -19.21 16.06
C ALA A 42 8.60 -20.53 15.63
N ASP A 43 8.03 -20.55 14.43
CA ASP A 43 7.63 -21.74 13.71
C ASP A 43 8.38 -21.89 12.37
N ARG A 44 9.15 -22.97 12.26
CA ARG A 44 9.89 -23.31 11.03
C ARG A 44 9.03 -24.07 10.02
N VAL A 45 7.84 -24.53 10.43
CA VAL A 45 6.90 -25.20 9.53
C VAL A 45 6.26 -24.14 8.63
N TRP A 46 6.53 -24.29 7.34
CA TRP A 46 5.88 -23.52 6.29
C TRP A 46 5.89 -24.30 4.98
N PRO A 47 4.80 -24.28 4.19
CA PRO A 47 3.54 -23.58 4.46
C PRO A 47 2.62 -24.30 5.46
N THR A 48 1.76 -23.53 6.13
CA THR A 48 0.69 -24.05 7.00
C THR A 48 -0.67 -23.53 6.54
N GLU A 49 -1.71 -24.33 6.80
CA GLU A 49 -3.10 -23.94 6.51
C GLU A 49 -3.61 -22.90 7.53
N PRO A 50 -4.67 -22.13 7.22
CA PRO A 50 -5.11 -21.01 8.06
C PRO A 50 -5.52 -21.43 9.48
N TRP A 51 -6.07 -22.64 9.64
CA TRP A 51 -6.60 -23.20 10.89
C TRP A 51 -5.63 -24.17 11.57
N TYR A 52 -4.37 -24.21 11.12
CA TYR A 52 -3.36 -25.15 11.60
C TYR A 52 -3.31 -25.27 13.13
N VAL A 53 -3.16 -24.15 13.85
CA VAL A 53 -3.06 -24.15 15.33
C VAL A 53 -4.36 -24.55 16.05
N PHE A 54 -5.49 -24.59 15.36
CA PHE A 54 -6.78 -24.97 15.96
C PHE A 54 -7.16 -26.42 15.64
N GLU A 55 -6.82 -26.89 14.45
CA GLU A 55 -7.26 -28.19 13.95
C GLU A 55 -6.11 -29.20 13.90
N THR A 56 -5.12 -28.97 13.03
CA THR A 56 -4.14 -29.99 12.62
C THR A 56 -2.80 -29.94 13.35
N ALA A 57 -2.55 -28.91 14.15
CA ALA A 57 -1.38 -28.81 15.01
C ALA A 57 -1.41 -29.89 16.11
N THR A 58 -0.23 -30.37 16.48
CA THR A 58 -0.02 -31.28 17.61
C THR A 58 -0.38 -30.62 18.94
N ASP A 59 -0.65 -31.42 19.98
CA ASP A 59 -0.96 -30.88 21.31
C ASP A 59 0.19 -30.01 21.87
N THR A 60 1.43 -30.38 21.56
CA THR A 60 2.61 -29.57 21.87
C THR A 60 2.57 -28.22 21.18
N GLU A 61 2.31 -28.16 19.87
CA GLU A 61 2.21 -26.90 19.13
C GLU A 61 1.03 -26.03 19.61
N LYS A 62 -0.09 -26.66 19.99
CA LYS A 62 -1.23 -25.98 20.62
C LYS A 62 -0.88 -25.39 21.98
N ALA A 63 -0.07 -26.07 22.79
CA ALA A 63 0.46 -25.54 24.04
C ALA A 63 1.41 -24.36 23.80
N ARG A 64 2.34 -24.50 22.83
CA ARG A 64 3.24 -23.40 22.42
C ARG A 64 2.47 -22.16 21.97
N PHE A 65 1.36 -22.32 21.24
CA PHE A 65 0.51 -21.19 20.86
C PHE A 65 -0.11 -20.45 22.07
N LYS A 66 -0.34 -21.14 23.19
CA LYS A 66 -0.90 -20.53 24.41
C LYS A 66 0.18 -19.92 25.30
N GLU A 67 1.36 -20.53 25.35
CA GLU A 67 2.39 -20.23 26.36
C GLU A 67 3.59 -19.46 25.80
N GLU A 68 3.94 -19.64 24.52
CA GLU A 68 5.06 -18.97 23.88
C GLU A 68 4.62 -17.73 23.10
N PHE A 69 4.93 -16.55 23.64
CA PHE A 69 4.57 -15.27 23.01
C PHE A 69 5.02 -15.16 21.55
N GLY A 70 6.23 -15.61 21.22
CA GLY A 70 6.76 -15.58 19.85
C GLY A 70 5.93 -16.42 18.88
N PHE A 71 5.60 -17.65 19.27
CA PHE A 71 4.78 -18.56 18.46
C PHE A 71 3.36 -18.02 18.28
N PHE A 72 2.78 -17.45 19.34
CA PHE A 72 1.47 -16.80 19.32
C PHE A 72 1.40 -15.65 18.31
N ILE A 73 2.34 -14.69 18.37
CA ILE A 73 2.31 -13.52 17.47
C ILE A 73 2.63 -13.90 16.03
N GLU A 74 3.49 -14.90 15.80
CA GLU A 74 3.77 -15.40 14.45
C GLU A 74 2.53 -16.01 13.81
N HIS A 75 1.84 -16.91 14.52
CA HIS A 75 0.62 -17.54 14.00
C HIS A 75 -0.54 -16.55 13.88
N SER A 76 -0.67 -15.61 14.82
CA SER A 76 -1.64 -14.52 14.70
C SER A 76 -1.43 -13.69 13.44
N HIS A 77 -0.17 -13.44 13.07
CA HIS A 77 0.17 -12.75 11.81
C HIS A 77 -0.22 -13.58 10.58
N ARG A 78 0.07 -14.89 10.58
CA ARG A 78 -0.30 -15.81 9.48
C ARG A 78 -1.83 -15.89 9.29
N ILE A 79 -2.59 -16.01 10.37
CA ILE A 79 -4.07 -16.02 10.34
C ILE A 79 -4.61 -14.69 9.80
N ALA A 80 -4.08 -13.56 10.30
CA ALA A 80 -4.46 -12.25 9.81
C ALA A 80 -4.15 -12.08 8.31
N ALA A 81 -3.05 -12.67 7.82
CA ALA A 81 -2.68 -12.62 6.40
C ALA A 81 -3.69 -13.37 5.52
N TRP A 82 -4.15 -14.55 5.96
CA TRP A 82 -5.22 -15.29 5.30
C TRP A 82 -6.53 -14.51 5.27
N ALA A 83 -6.92 -13.88 6.39
CA ALA A 83 -8.10 -13.03 6.45
C ALA A 83 -8.03 -11.85 5.46
N VAL A 84 -6.89 -11.16 5.41
CA VAL A 84 -6.65 -10.09 4.42
C VAL A 84 -6.71 -10.61 2.99
N GLY A 85 -6.13 -11.79 2.71
CA GLY A 85 -6.24 -12.45 1.40
C GLY A 85 -7.69 -12.65 0.97
N GLY A 86 -8.54 -13.17 1.86
CA GLY A 86 -9.98 -13.33 1.62
C GLY A 86 -10.69 -12.00 1.36
N LEU A 87 -10.42 -10.96 2.15
CA LEU A 87 -10.99 -9.63 1.94
C LEU A 87 -10.61 -9.05 0.57
N VAL A 88 -9.36 -9.25 0.13
CA VAL A 88 -8.85 -8.75 -1.15
C VAL A 88 -9.42 -9.53 -2.32
N ILE A 89 -9.68 -10.84 -2.18
CA ILE A 89 -10.41 -11.63 -3.18
C ILE A 89 -11.82 -11.06 -3.37
N VAL A 90 -12.57 -10.83 -2.28
CA VAL A 90 -13.92 -10.24 -2.37
C VAL A 90 -13.88 -8.85 -3.00
N LEU A 91 -12.87 -8.04 -2.66
CA LEU A 91 -12.67 -6.72 -3.26
C LEU A 91 -12.42 -6.83 -4.77
N ALA A 92 -11.54 -7.75 -5.20
CA ALA A 92 -11.20 -7.97 -6.60
C ALA A 92 -12.41 -8.46 -7.40
N VAL A 93 -13.13 -9.49 -6.90
CA VAL A 93 -14.37 -9.98 -7.51
C VAL A 93 -15.38 -8.84 -7.67
N GLY A 94 -15.61 -8.09 -6.60
CA GLY A 94 -16.56 -6.99 -6.60
C GLY A 94 -16.21 -5.86 -7.57
N LEU A 95 -14.92 -5.52 -7.70
CA LEU A 95 -14.45 -4.56 -8.70
C LEU A 95 -14.61 -5.10 -10.12
N LEU A 96 -14.24 -6.36 -10.38
CA LEU A 96 -14.42 -7.00 -11.69
C LEU A 96 -15.89 -7.06 -12.09
N TRP A 97 -16.80 -7.30 -11.14
CA TRP A 97 -18.25 -7.33 -11.34
C TRP A 97 -18.83 -6.03 -11.89
N THR A 98 -18.12 -4.91 -11.79
CA THR A 98 -18.54 -3.63 -12.39
C THR A 98 -18.20 -3.52 -13.88
N GLU A 99 -17.63 -4.55 -14.51
CA GLU A 99 -17.35 -4.56 -15.95
C GLU A 99 -18.66 -4.61 -16.77
N PRO A 100 -18.95 -3.59 -17.61
CA PRO A 100 -20.14 -3.59 -18.45
C PRO A 100 -20.11 -4.65 -19.57
N ARG A 101 -18.93 -4.99 -20.09
CA ARG A 101 -18.77 -5.92 -21.23
C ARG A 101 -18.79 -7.37 -20.73
N LYS A 102 -19.91 -8.06 -20.92
CA LYS A 102 -20.17 -9.40 -20.34
C LYS A 102 -19.10 -10.44 -20.66
N VAL A 103 -18.59 -10.46 -21.90
CA VAL A 103 -17.51 -11.39 -22.27
C VAL A 103 -16.23 -11.11 -21.47
N VAL A 104 -15.85 -9.83 -21.33
CA VAL A 104 -14.66 -9.43 -20.56
C VAL A 104 -14.85 -9.68 -19.07
N LEU A 105 -16.07 -9.46 -18.55
CA LEU A 105 -16.43 -9.78 -17.17
C LEU A 105 -16.20 -11.26 -16.88
N TRP A 106 -16.80 -12.15 -17.67
CA TRP A 106 -16.68 -13.59 -17.47
C TRP A 106 -15.25 -14.09 -17.68
N ALA A 107 -14.52 -13.55 -18.66
CA ALA A 107 -13.10 -13.83 -18.82
C ALA A 107 -12.28 -13.42 -17.59
N ALA A 108 -12.53 -12.24 -17.02
CA ALA A 108 -11.84 -11.76 -15.83
C ALA A 108 -12.16 -12.59 -14.58
N LEU A 109 -13.43 -12.95 -14.37
CA LEU A 109 -13.86 -13.78 -13.25
C LEU A 109 -13.34 -15.22 -13.38
N PHE A 110 -13.33 -15.77 -14.60
CA PHE A 110 -12.72 -17.07 -14.87
C PHE A 110 -11.20 -17.02 -14.61
N GLY A 111 -10.51 -15.99 -15.08
CA GLY A 111 -9.09 -15.76 -14.76
C GLY A 111 -8.82 -15.69 -13.27
N LEU A 112 -9.66 -14.98 -12.50
CA LEU A 112 -9.59 -14.91 -11.04
C LEU A 112 -9.80 -16.29 -10.40
N LEU A 113 -10.80 -17.05 -10.85
CA LEU A 113 -11.06 -18.40 -10.34
C LEU A 113 -9.86 -19.32 -10.59
N VAL A 114 -9.34 -19.34 -11.83
CA VAL A 114 -8.15 -20.11 -12.21
C VAL A 114 -6.94 -19.69 -11.37
N LEU A 115 -6.76 -18.38 -11.14
CA LEU A 115 -5.69 -17.86 -10.30
C LEU A 115 -5.80 -18.35 -8.85
N VAL A 116 -6.98 -18.24 -8.23
CA VAL A 116 -7.19 -18.67 -6.84
C VAL A 116 -7.07 -20.19 -6.70
N ALA A 117 -7.67 -20.96 -7.60
CA ALA A 117 -7.56 -22.42 -7.59
C ALA A 117 -6.12 -22.89 -7.82
N GLY A 118 -5.44 -22.31 -8.83
CA GLY A 118 -4.03 -22.58 -9.11
C GLY A 118 -3.13 -22.24 -7.94
N TYR A 119 -3.37 -21.12 -7.24
CA TYR A 119 -2.62 -20.74 -6.05
C TYR A 119 -2.84 -21.71 -4.90
N GLY A 120 -4.07 -22.20 -4.72
CA GLY A 120 -4.40 -23.26 -3.75
C GLY A 120 -3.65 -24.57 -4.04
N GLU A 121 -3.61 -25.02 -5.29
CA GLU A 121 -2.82 -26.19 -5.69
C GLU A 121 -1.32 -25.97 -5.53
N PHE A 122 -0.82 -24.78 -5.87
CA PHE A 122 0.57 -24.42 -5.67
C PHE A 122 0.95 -24.49 -4.19
N HIS A 123 0.10 -23.96 -3.31
CA HIS A 123 0.29 -24.03 -1.86
C HIS A 123 0.25 -25.47 -1.35
N ARG A 124 -0.68 -26.31 -1.83
CA ARG A 124 -0.71 -27.75 -1.50
C ARG A 124 0.57 -28.48 -1.91
N GLY A 125 1.07 -28.20 -3.12
CA GLY A 125 2.33 -28.76 -3.60
C GLY A 125 3.55 -28.35 -2.76
N LEU A 126 3.53 -27.14 -2.18
CA LEU A 126 4.55 -26.71 -1.22
C LEU A 126 4.36 -27.33 0.17
N MET A 127 3.12 -27.46 0.66
CA MET A 127 2.81 -28.13 1.94
C MET A 127 3.24 -29.59 1.94
N ALA A 128 3.11 -30.29 0.80
CA ALA A 128 3.62 -31.66 0.64
C ALA A 128 5.16 -31.77 0.78
N GLN A 129 5.88 -30.65 0.70
CA GLN A 129 7.34 -30.55 0.82
C GLN A 129 7.76 -29.82 2.10
N LYS A 130 6.87 -29.65 3.09
CA LYS A 130 7.14 -28.86 4.31
C LYS A 130 8.33 -29.40 5.12
N ASP A 131 8.55 -30.72 5.10
CA ASP A 131 9.63 -31.41 5.83
C ASP A 131 10.90 -31.58 4.96
N THR A 132 10.85 -31.18 3.70
CA THR A 132 11.98 -31.24 2.77
C THR A 132 13.01 -30.15 3.10
N PRO A 133 14.33 -30.46 3.06
CA PRO A 133 15.39 -29.48 3.24
C PRO A 133 15.24 -28.30 2.26
N PRO A 134 15.48 -27.05 2.68
CA PRO A 134 15.26 -25.87 1.83
C PRO A 134 15.94 -25.90 0.45
N ARG A 135 17.11 -26.56 0.33
CA ARG A 135 17.86 -26.66 -0.94
C ARG A 135 17.21 -27.59 -1.97
N GLU A 136 16.31 -28.47 -1.52
CA GLU A 136 15.69 -29.50 -2.33
C GLU A 136 14.22 -29.20 -2.66
N VAL A 137 13.65 -28.15 -2.04
CA VAL A 137 12.28 -27.70 -2.30
C VAL A 137 12.15 -27.28 -3.77
N ARG A 138 11.21 -27.91 -4.48
CA ARG A 138 10.91 -27.61 -5.88
C ARG A 138 9.59 -26.86 -5.99
N LEU A 139 9.59 -25.81 -6.81
CA LEU A 139 8.36 -25.09 -7.13
C LEU A 139 7.43 -25.99 -7.95
N PRO A 140 6.15 -26.16 -7.55
CA PRO A 140 5.18 -26.92 -8.32
C PRO A 140 4.91 -26.27 -9.70
N ALA A 141 5.64 -26.71 -10.73
CA ALA A 141 5.65 -26.06 -12.05
C ALA A 141 4.28 -26.05 -12.75
N GLY A 142 3.51 -27.14 -12.65
CA GLY A 142 2.15 -27.21 -13.19
C GLY A 142 1.22 -26.16 -12.57
N PRO A 143 0.99 -26.20 -11.24
CA PRO A 143 0.21 -25.17 -10.55
C PRO A 143 0.73 -23.74 -10.76
N LEU A 144 2.05 -23.54 -10.84
CA LEU A 144 2.64 -22.24 -11.16
C LEU A 144 2.19 -21.76 -12.55
N GLY A 145 2.19 -22.62 -13.56
CA GLY A 145 1.65 -22.31 -14.89
C GLY A 145 0.18 -21.90 -14.84
N THR A 146 -0.63 -22.61 -14.05
CA THR A 146 -2.05 -22.26 -13.84
C THR A 146 -2.22 -20.88 -13.19
N VAL A 147 -1.43 -20.57 -12.17
CA VAL A 147 -1.40 -19.25 -11.51
C VAL A 147 -1.08 -18.15 -12.51
N LEU A 148 -0.02 -18.33 -13.32
CA LEU A 148 0.40 -17.34 -14.30
C LEU A 148 -0.65 -17.13 -15.40
N ALA A 149 -1.27 -18.21 -15.88
CA ALA A 149 -2.33 -18.14 -16.88
C ALA A 149 -3.57 -17.42 -16.33
N GLY A 150 -4.01 -17.74 -15.11
CA GLY A 150 -5.13 -17.07 -14.44
C GLY A 150 -4.86 -15.58 -14.20
N ALA A 151 -3.67 -15.23 -13.71
CA ALA A 151 -3.25 -13.85 -13.52
C ALA A 151 -3.20 -13.07 -14.83
N ALA A 152 -2.63 -13.64 -15.90
CA ALA A 152 -2.54 -13.02 -17.21
C ALA A 152 -3.93 -12.77 -17.81
N LEU A 153 -4.84 -13.74 -17.72
CA LEU A 153 -6.21 -13.59 -18.21
C LEU A 153 -6.98 -12.51 -17.43
N MET A 154 -6.93 -12.56 -16.10
CA MET A 154 -7.60 -11.58 -15.24
C MET A 154 -7.07 -10.16 -15.49
N LEU A 155 -5.74 -10.01 -15.53
CA LEU A 155 -5.11 -8.71 -15.72
C LEU A 155 -5.32 -8.18 -17.15
N GLY A 156 -5.18 -9.03 -18.16
CA GLY A 156 -5.44 -8.68 -19.56
C GLY A 156 -6.88 -8.21 -19.77
N ALA A 157 -7.84 -8.92 -19.19
CA ALA A 157 -9.24 -8.52 -19.22
C ALA A 157 -9.46 -7.16 -18.52
N ALA A 158 -8.88 -6.93 -17.34
CA ALA A 158 -8.97 -5.66 -16.63
C ALA A 158 -8.35 -4.50 -17.42
N VAL A 159 -7.15 -4.71 -17.98
CA VAL A 159 -6.39 -3.72 -18.77
C VAL A 159 -7.09 -3.41 -20.09
N SER A 160 -7.74 -4.38 -20.73
CA SER A 160 -8.56 -4.14 -21.93
C SER A 160 -9.63 -3.06 -21.71
N GLY A 161 -10.08 -2.88 -20.45
CA GLY A 161 -11.01 -1.83 -20.08
C GLY A 161 -10.43 -0.42 -20.15
N LEU A 162 -9.12 -0.27 -19.91
CA LEU A 162 -8.45 1.03 -20.05
C LEU A 162 -8.43 1.44 -21.52
N PHE A 163 -8.07 0.53 -22.42
CA PHE A 163 -8.03 0.79 -23.86
C PHE A 163 -9.41 1.05 -24.46
N ALA A 164 -10.45 0.40 -23.92
CA ALA A 164 -11.83 0.61 -24.35
C ALA A 164 -12.51 1.83 -23.69
N GLY A 165 -11.82 2.62 -22.87
CA GLY A 165 -12.41 3.75 -22.16
C GLY A 165 -13.54 3.35 -21.19
N ALA A 166 -13.56 2.08 -20.74
CA ALA A 166 -14.63 1.57 -19.92
C ALA A 166 -14.62 2.23 -18.53
N ARG A 167 -15.79 2.69 -18.09
CA ARG A 167 -15.94 3.32 -16.77
C ARG A 167 -15.43 2.39 -15.66
N GLY A 168 -14.66 2.95 -14.73
CA GLY A 168 -14.11 2.21 -13.59
C GLY A 168 -12.97 1.23 -13.93
N ALA A 169 -12.46 1.19 -15.17
CA ALA A 169 -11.38 0.28 -15.57
C ALA A 169 -10.11 0.41 -14.71
N GLY A 170 -9.73 1.63 -14.32
CA GLY A 170 -8.59 1.85 -13.43
C GLY A 170 -8.74 1.14 -12.07
N ALA A 171 -9.94 1.15 -11.48
CA ALA A 171 -10.18 0.46 -10.21
C ALA A 171 -10.08 -1.07 -10.37
N ARG A 172 -10.55 -1.60 -11.50
CA ARG A 172 -10.45 -3.03 -11.84
C ARG A 172 -9.00 -3.48 -12.01
N VAL A 173 -8.20 -2.70 -12.72
CA VAL A 173 -6.76 -2.97 -12.88
C VAL A 173 -6.04 -2.94 -11.53
N LEU A 174 -6.31 -1.93 -10.70
CA LEU A 174 -5.72 -1.85 -9.37
C LEU A 174 -6.15 -3.02 -8.47
N GLY A 175 -7.42 -3.43 -8.53
CA GLY A 175 -7.93 -4.59 -7.79
C GLY A 175 -7.25 -5.90 -8.22
N ALA A 176 -7.06 -6.11 -9.53
CA ALA A 176 -6.33 -7.26 -10.07
C ALA A 176 -4.87 -7.27 -9.61
N PHE A 177 -4.18 -6.13 -9.69
CA PHE A 177 -2.82 -6.00 -9.16
C PHE A 177 -2.76 -6.21 -7.64
N ALA A 178 -3.75 -5.74 -6.88
CA ALA A 178 -3.78 -5.90 -5.43
C ALA A 178 -3.85 -7.37 -5.03
N LEU A 179 -4.71 -8.15 -5.70
CA LEU A 179 -4.80 -9.60 -5.47
C LEU A 179 -3.47 -10.30 -5.76
N ILE A 180 -2.88 -10.03 -6.92
CA ILE A 180 -1.58 -10.62 -7.31
C ILE A 180 -0.49 -10.22 -6.32
N ALA A 181 -0.43 -8.96 -5.92
CA ALA A 181 0.59 -8.47 -4.99
C ALA A 181 0.44 -9.08 -3.58
N VAL A 182 -0.79 -9.28 -3.10
CA VAL A 182 -1.08 -9.97 -1.82
C VAL A 182 -0.68 -11.45 -1.89
N MET A 183 -0.94 -12.13 -3.02
CA MET A 183 -0.49 -13.51 -3.24
C MET A 183 1.04 -13.62 -3.22
N ILE A 184 1.74 -12.70 -3.89
CA ILE A 184 3.21 -12.62 -3.85
C ILE A 184 3.70 -12.31 -2.43
N GLN A 185 3.03 -11.42 -1.69
CA GLN A 185 3.33 -11.11 -0.29
C GLN A 185 3.24 -12.35 0.61
N GLY A 186 2.18 -13.15 0.47
CA GLY A 186 2.02 -14.43 1.19
C GLY A 186 3.15 -15.39 0.89
N LEU A 187 3.57 -15.51 -0.38
CA LEU A 187 4.71 -16.34 -0.77
C LEU A 187 6.03 -15.81 -0.20
N LEU A 188 6.32 -14.51 -0.30
CA LEU A 188 7.56 -13.92 0.23
C LEU A 188 7.64 -14.07 1.75
N GLY A 189 6.53 -13.85 2.46
CA GLY A 189 6.45 -14.01 3.91
C GLY A 189 6.69 -15.45 4.35
N GLY A 190 6.32 -16.41 3.51
CA GLY A 190 6.56 -17.83 3.73
C GLY A 190 7.96 -18.30 3.36
N PHE A 191 8.41 -17.96 2.15
CA PHE A 191 9.75 -18.27 1.67
C PHE A 191 10.83 -17.65 2.54
N ARG A 192 10.58 -16.54 3.25
CA ARG A 192 11.52 -16.01 4.24
C ARG A 192 11.89 -17.06 5.28
N VAL A 193 10.98 -17.95 5.68
CA VAL A 193 11.26 -18.96 6.71
C VAL A 193 12.30 -19.94 6.17
N LYS A 194 12.09 -20.48 4.97
CA LYS A 194 13.00 -21.45 4.32
C LYS A 194 14.30 -20.81 3.80
N LEU A 195 14.24 -19.61 3.24
CA LEU A 195 15.39 -18.93 2.66
C LEU A 195 16.23 -18.19 3.71
N ASN A 196 15.68 -17.75 4.84
CA ASN A 196 16.49 -17.20 5.93
C ASN A 196 17.52 -18.24 6.41
N GLU A 197 17.18 -19.53 6.38
CA GLU A 197 18.10 -20.63 6.71
C GLU A 197 19.25 -20.77 5.69
N LEU A 198 19.09 -20.27 4.46
CA LEU A 198 20.04 -20.42 3.37
C LEU A 198 20.87 -19.17 3.07
N VAL A 199 20.26 -17.98 3.13
CA VAL A 199 20.84 -16.73 2.61
C VAL A 199 20.75 -15.57 3.61
N GLY A 200 20.26 -15.80 4.84
CA GLY A 200 20.17 -14.76 5.87
C GLY A 200 18.91 -13.89 5.78
N THR A 201 18.86 -12.79 6.54
CA THR A 201 17.63 -12.02 6.81
C THR A 201 17.16 -11.09 5.70
N ASP A 202 17.82 -11.10 4.53
CA ASP A 202 17.57 -10.17 3.44
C ASP A 202 16.11 -10.17 2.99
N LEU A 203 15.51 -11.36 2.93
CA LEU A 203 14.13 -11.52 2.51
C LEU A 203 13.13 -10.89 3.48
N ALA A 204 13.45 -10.78 4.77
CA ALA A 204 12.60 -10.12 5.76
C ALA A 204 12.50 -8.61 5.49
N ALA A 205 13.62 -7.96 5.14
CA ALA A 205 13.64 -6.55 4.79
C ALA A 205 12.84 -6.29 3.49
N PHE A 206 13.06 -7.11 2.45
CA PHE A 206 12.31 -7.02 1.19
C PHE A 206 10.81 -7.23 1.38
N HIS A 207 10.42 -8.29 2.10
CA HIS A 207 9.03 -8.58 2.42
C HIS A 207 8.36 -7.40 3.14
N GLY A 208 9.02 -6.85 4.17
CA GLY A 208 8.51 -5.71 4.94
C GLY A 208 8.34 -4.43 4.11
N VAL A 209 9.28 -4.10 3.22
CA VAL A 209 9.16 -2.94 2.30
C VAL A 209 8.07 -3.19 1.27
N PHE A 210 8.03 -4.38 0.66
CA PHE A 210 7.00 -4.70 -0.32
C PHE A 210 5.60 -4.71 0.32
N ALA A 211 5.48 -5.00 1.62
CA ALA A 211 4.20 -4.97 2.34
C ALA A 211 3.65 -3.54 2.43
N GLN A 212 4.53 -2.54 2.50
CA GLN A 212 4.12 -1.14 2.39
C GLN A 212 3.52 -0.88 1.01
N VAL A 213 4.19 -1.29 -0.07
CA VAL A 213 3.69 -1.10 -1.45
C VAL A 213 2.29 -1.70 -1.61
N VAL A 214 2.05 -2.92 -1.11
CA VAL A 214 0.73 -3.56 -1.13
C VAL A 214 -0.29 -2.77 -0.30
N PHE A 215 0.09 -2.32 0.90
CA PHE A 215 -0.78 -1.50 1.74
C PHE A 215 -1.17 -0.19 1.03
N GLY A 216 -0.23 0.49 0.36
CA GLY A 216 -0.51 1.72 -0.37
C GLY A 216 -1.36 1.51 -1.61
N LEU A 217 -1.27 0.35 -2.25
CA LEU A 217 -2.17 -0.03 -3.32
C LEU A 217 -3.62 -0.14 -2.81
N LEU A 218 -3.84 -0.79 -1.67
CA LEU A 218 -5.16 -0.85 -1.03
C LEU A 218 -5.66 0.54 -0.58
N VAL A 219 -4.79 1.36 0.01
CA VAL A 219 -5.11 2.75 0.36
C VAL A 219 -5.49 3.55 -0.89
N THR A 220 -4.77 3.38 -1.98
CA THR A 220 -5.05 4.03 -3.27
C THR A 220 -6.43 3.62 -3.79
N ILE A 221 -6.76 2.32 -3.77
CA ILE A 221 -8.11 1.83 -4.14
C ILE A 221 -9.17 2.45 -3.22
N ALA A 222 -8.98 2.43 -1.90
CA ALA A 222 -9.92 3.01 -0.94
C ALA A 222 -10.16 4.51 -1.19
N VAL A 223 -9.12 5.27 -1.53
CA VAL A 223 -9.22 6.70 -1.84
C VAL A 223 -9.85 6.95 -3.21
N LEU A 224 -9.53 6.14 -4.23
CA LEU A 224 -10.07 6.26 -5.59
C LEU A 224 -11.55 5.89 -5.67
N THR A 225 -12.05 5.06 -4.76
CA THR A 225 -13.46 4.64 -4.71
C THR A 225 -14.37 5.67 -4.01
N VAL A 226 -13.80 6.71 -3.40
CA VAL A 226 -14.57 7.84 -2.84
C VAL A 226 -15.17 8.69 -3.96
N ARG A 227 -16.29 9.38 -3.66
CA ARG A 227 -16.86 10.42 -4.53
C ARG A 227 -15.80 11.50 -4.84
N PRO A 228 -15.48 11.73 -6.12
CA PRO A 228 -14.60 12.84 -6.46
C PRO A 228 -15.33 14.17 -6.24
N THR A 229 -14.59 15.17 -5.82
CA THR A 229 -15.02 16.58 -5.81
C THR A 229 -14.31 17.29 -6.97
N VAL A 230 -14.74 18.47 -7.40
CA VAL A 230 -14.02 19.26 -8.44
C VAL A 230 -12.88 20.03 -7.78
N TYR A 231 -11.71 20.08 -8.43
CA TYR A 231 -10.63 21.03 -8.14
C TYR A 231 -9.55 20.97 -9.20
N THR A 232 -9.21 22.15 -9.68
CA THR A 232 -8.49 22.43 -10.92
C THR A 232 -7.54 23.62 -10.69
N GLY A 233 -6.63 23.84 -11.63
CA GLY A 233 -5.75 25.01 -11.66
C GLY A 233 -4.25 24.68 -11.48
N PRO A 234 -3.35 25.64 -11.75
CA PRO A 234 -1.89 25.43 -11.68
C PRO A 234 -1.39 25.15 -10.24
N ALA A 235 -1.93 25.84 -9.24
CA ALA A 235 -1.61 25.61 -7.83
C ALA A 235 -1.95 24.17 -7.39
N ALA A 236 -3.07 23.63 -7.87
CA ALA A 236 -3.48 22.26 -7.63
C ALA A 236 -2.47 21.23 -8.18
N ARG A 237 -1.96 21.46 -9.39
CA ARG A 237 -0.93 20.61 -10.00
C ARG A 237 0.37 20.65 -9.21
N ARG A 238 0.84 21.84 -8.81
CA ARG A 238 2.05 22.01 -8.01
C ARG A 238 1.92 21.32 -6.66
N LEU A 239 0.80 21.51 -5.95
CA LEU A 239 0.56 20.88 -4.65
C LEU A 239 0.50 19.35 -4.77
N ARG A 240 -0.13 18.81 -5.82
CA ARG A 240 -0.12 17.37 -6.10
C ARG A 240 1.31 16.85 -6.29
N LEU A 241 2.17 17.57 -7.02
CA LEU A 241 3.56 17.16 -7.24
C LEU A 241 4.34 17.09 -5.92
N TRP A 242 4.20 18.09 -5.04
CA TRP A 242 4.82 18.07 -3.72
C TRP A 242 4.26 16.97 -2.81
N ALA A 243 2.95 16.77 -2.79
CA ALA A 243 2.33 15.68 -2.03
C ALA A 243 2.77 14.29 -2.55
N SER A 244 2.90 14.14 -3.87
CA SER A 244 3.46 12.92 -4.47
C SER A 244 4.93 12.74 -4.10
N GLY A 245 5.74 13.80 -4.21
CA GLY A 245 7.15 13.79 -3.82
C GLY A 245 7.32 13.39 -2.35
N LEU A 246 6.48 13.92 -1.45
CA LEU A 246 6.44 13.51 -0.05
C LEU A 246 6.17 12.00 0.10
N ALA A 247 5.13 11.47 -0.55
CA ALA A 247 4.80 10.05 -0.45
C ALA A 247 5.94 9.13 -0.91
N HIS A 248 6.65 9.50 -2.00
CA HIS A 248 7.81 8.74 -2.48
C HIS A 248 9.02 8.89 -1.55
N LEU A 249 9.27 10.09 -1.02
CA LEU A 249 10.35 10.35 -0.08
C LEU A 249 10.15 9.59 1.24
N VAL A 250 8.92 9.54 1.77
CA VAL A 250 8.60 8.75 2.95
C VAL A 250 8.74 7.24 2.64
N LEU A 251 8.36 6.77 1.45
CA LEU A 251 8.60 5.37 1.07
C LEU A 251 10.09 5.03 1.10
N LEU A 252 10.92 5.91 0.53
CA LEU A 252 12.36 5.77 0.55
C LEU A 252 12.92 5.78 1.98
N GLN A 253 12.37 6.63 2.86
CA GLN A 253 12.73 6.66 4.27
C GLN A 253 12.36 5.35 4.98
N VAL A 254 11.24 4.72 4.64
CA VAL A 254 10.84 3.40 5.14
C VAL A 254 11.82 2.32 4.67
N VAL A 255 12.32 2.38 3.42
CA VAL A 255 13.39 1.49 2.94
C VAL A 255 14.63 1.65 3.82
N PHE A 256 15.08 2.88 4.07
CA PHE A 256 16.22 3.10 4.96
C PHE A 256 15.94 2.68 6.40
N GLY A 257 14.69 2.78 6.88
CA GLY A 257 14.28 2.28 8.19
C GLY A 257 14.35 0.76 8.29
N ALA A 258 13.93 0.04 7.24
CA ALA A 258 14.12 -1.40 7.14
C ALA A 258 15.61 -1.77 7.12
N LEU A 259 16.43 -1.01 6.38
CA LEU A 259 17.88 -1.21 6.37
C LEU A 259 18.50 -0.97 7.75
N VAL A 260 18.13 0.08 8.51
CA VAL A 260 18.64 0.28 9.89
C VAL A 260 18.23 -0.86 10.82
N ARG A 261 17.06 -1.46 10.58
CA ARG A 261 16.57 -2.58 11.40
C ARG A 261 17.36 -3.86 11.13
N HIS A 262 17.63 -4.18 9.86
CA HIS A 262 18.24 -5.44 9.43
C HIS A 262 19.78 -5.36 9.23
N TYR A 263 20.30 -4.18 8.86
CA TYR A 263 21.72 -3.88 8.64
C TYR A 263 22.07 -2.51 9.27
N PRO A 264 22.34 -2.45 10.58
CA PRO A 264 22.53 -1.21 11.33
C PRO A 264 23.87 -0.48 11.06
N LEU A 265 24.31 -0.45 9.79
CA LEU A 265 25.51 0.21 9.32
C LEU A 265 25.43 1.75 9.49
N PRO A 266 26.56 2.45 9.66
CA PRO A 266 26.58 3.92 9.77
C PRO A 266 25.90 4.63 8.59
N LEU A 267 26.04 4.09 7.37
CA LEU A 267 25.42 4.67 6.18
C LEU A 267 23.90 4.58 6.20
N SER A 268 23.32 3.42 6.59
CA SER A 268 21.86 3.25 6.63
C SER A 268 21.22 4.20 7.65
N GLN A 269 21.88 4.41 8.80
CA GLN A 269 21.46 5.38 9.81
C GLN A 269 21.49 6.82 9.28
N ARG A 270 22.60 7.24 8.67
CA ARG A 270 22.74 8.59 8.09
C ARG A 270 21.68 8.87 7.03
N LEU A 271 21.45 7.91 6.13
CA LEU A 271 20.44 8.04 5.08
C LEU A 271 19.02 8.06 5.65
N HIS A 272 18.74 7.27 6.69
CA HIS A 272 17.45 7.29 7.38
C HIS A 272 17.18 8.65 8.05
N PHE A 273 18.18 9.24 8.74
CA PHE A 273 18.05 10.58 9.33
C PHE A 273 17.91 11.67 8.28
N LEU A 274 18.76 11.66 7.25
CA LEU A 274 18.72 12.65 6.17
C LEU A 274 17.35 12.66 5.48
N THR A 275 16.83 11.49 5.14
CA THR A 275 15.50 11.38 4.53
C THR A 275 14.37 11.69 5.50
N ALA A 276 14.51 11.44 6.80
CA ALA A 276 13.52 11.86 7.81
C ALA A 276 13.43 13.40 7.94
N PHE A 277 14.57 14.10 7.97
CA PHE A 277 14.58 15.57 7.99
C PHE A 277 14.00 16.14 6.70
N ALA A 278 14.41 15.60 5.54
CA ALA A 278 13.89 16.03 4.25
C ALA A 278 12.38 15.78 4.13
N ALA A 279 11.90 14.60 4.54
CA ALA A 279 10.47 14.26 4.54
C ALA A 279 9.67 15.20 5.45
N THR A 280 10.19 15.50 6.64
CA THR A 280 9.54 16.42 7.59
C THR A 280 9.44 17.83 7.00
N ALA A 281 10.52 18.35 6.41
CA ALA A 281 10.52 19.66 5.78
C ALA A 281 9.49 19.75 4.63
N VAL A 282 9.49 18.74 3.74
CA VAL A 282 8.50 18.67 2.65
C VAL A 282 7.08 18.53 3.19
N ALA A 283 6.88 17.73 4.25
CA ALA A 283 5.57 17.56 4.87
C ALA A 283 5.03 18.88 5.43
N VAL A 284 5.85 19.67 6.12
CA VAL A 284 5.46 20.99 6.63
C VAL A 284 5.05 21.91 5.48
N LEU A 285 5.78 21.92 4.35
CA LEU A 285 5.43 22.71 3.18
C LEU A 285 4.08 22.29 2.57
N VAL A 286 3.84 20.98 2.46
CA VAL A 286 2.57 20.44 1.94
C VAL A 286 1.42 20.74 2.90
N LEU A 287 1.60 20.53 4.21
CA LEU A 287 0.60 20.81 5.24
C LEU A 287 0.23 22.30 5.25
N ARG A 288 1.22 23.19 5.20
CA ARG A 288 0.99 24.64 5.08
C ARG A 288 0.14 24.97 3.86
N ALA A 289 0.49 24.42 2.70
CA ALA A 289 -0.26 24.67 1.47
C ALA A 289 -1.71 24.14 1.54
N VAL A 290 -1.93 22.95 2.14
CA VAL A 290 -3.26 22.38 2.32
C VAL A 290 -4.11 23.18 3.31
N PHE A 291 -3.55 23.65 4.42
CA PHE A 291 -4.29 24.43 5.41
C PHE A 291 -4.57 25.87 4.97
N TYR A 292 -3.69 26.45 4.14
CA TYR A 292 -3.84 27.79 3.60
C TYR A 292 -4.90 27.87 2.49
N ASP A 293 -4.96 26.90 1.58
CA ASP A 293 -5.96 26.85 0.52
C ASP A 293 -7.26 26.16 0.99
N PRO A 294 -8.39 26.89 1.12
CA PRO A 294 -9.66 26.29 1.55
C PRO A 294 -10.15 25.15 0.65
N ALA A 295 -9.84 25.17 -0.65
CA ALA A 295 -10.23 24.11 -1.57
C ALA A 295 -9.41 22.84 -1.34
N ALA A 296 -8.10 22.96 -1.14
CA ALA A 296 -7.24 21.86 -0.73
C ALA A 296 -7.65 21.31 0.65
N ARG A 297 -7.92 22.18 1.62
CA ARG A 297 -8.39 21.80 2.98
C ARG A 297 -9.69 21.01 2.95
N ARG A 298 -10.67 21.39 2.12
CA ARG A 298 -11.93 20.63 1.97
C ARG A 298 -11.70 19.20 1.45
N ARG A 299 -10.66 18.99 0.63
CA ARG A 299 -10.37 17.68 0.03
C ARG A 299 -9.47 16.79 0.87
N ALA A 300 -8.48 17.40 1.50
CA ALA A 300 -7.37 16.70 2.15
C ALA A 300 -7.18 17.06 3.62
N GLY A 301 -8.01 17.93 4.20
CA GLY A 301 -7.82 18.44 5.57
C GLY A 301 -7.83 17.35 6.65
N ALA A 302 -8.67 16.33 6.51
CA ALA A 302 -8.65 15.18 7.42
C ALA A 302 -7.31 14.41 7.37
N PHE A 303 -6.76 14.22 6.16
CA PHE A 303 -5.45 13.61 5.97
C PHE A 303 -4.33 14.53 6.48
N ALA A 304 -4.45 15.85 6.31
CA ALA A 304 -3.48 16.82 6.81
C ALA A 304 -3.41 16.81 8.35
N TRP A 305 -4.56 16.76 9.04
CA TRP A 305 -4.59 16.60 10.50
C TRP A 305 -4.00 15.27 10.95
N ALA A 306 -4.38 14.16 10.30
CA ALA A 306 -3.81 12.85 10.60
C ALA A 306 -2.29 12.83 10.40
N LEU A 307 -1.79 13.39 9.30
CA LEU A 307 -0.35 13.50 9.03
C LEU A 307 0.35 14.34 10.08
N THR A 308 -0.26 15.44 10.53
CA THR A 308 0.31 16.29 11.60
C THR A 308 0.48 15.48 12.89
N ALA A 309 -0.56 14.78 13.34
CA ALA A 309 -0.51 13.97 14.55
C ALA A 309 0.51 12.82 14.44
N LEU A 310 0.51 12.12 13.29
CA LEU A 310 1.43 11.02 13.03
C LEU A 310 2.89 11.48 12.95
N LEU A 311 3.17 12.66 12.39
CA LEU A 311 4.54 13.20 12.33
C LEU A 311 5.08 13.50 13.72
N VAL A 312 4.28 14.10 14.60
CA VAL A 312 4.69 14.37 15.99
C VAL A 312 5.04 13.06 16.69
N ALA A 313 4.14 12.06 16.60
CA ALA A 313 4.39 10.73 17.16
C ALA A 313 5.63 10.06 16.54
N GLN A 314 5.80 10.16 15.21
CA GLN A 314 6.90 9.51 14.49
C GLN A 314 8.27 10.05 14.89
N LEU A 315 8.38 11.37 15.08
CA LEU A 315 9.63 12.01 15.49
C LEU A 315 10.01 11.59 16.91
N TYR A 316 9.06 11.63 17.85
CA TYR A 316 9.29 11.15 19.22
C TYR A 316 9.68 9.67 19.25
N LEU A 317 8.85 8.82 18.64
CA LEU A 317 9.11 7.37 18.59
C LEU A 317 10.41 7.03 17.87
N GLY A 318 10.84 7.84 16.89
CA GLY A 318 12.11 7.66 16.20
C GLY A 318 13.32 7.91 17.08
N VAL A 319 13.27 8.95 17.92
CA VAL A 319 14.30 9.23 18.92
C VAL A 319 14.35 8.09 19.93
N GLU A 320 13.22 7.71 20.52
CA GLU A 320 13.15 6.63 21.53
C GLU A 320 13.59 5.28 20.95
N ALA A 321 13.16 4.93 19.74
CA ALA A 321 13.58 3.69 19.09
C ALA A 321 15.07 3.66 18.78
N TRP A 322 15.67 4.81 18.44
CA TRP A 322 17.11 4.93 18.22
C TRP A 322 17.88 4.85 19.53
N MET A 323 17.47 5.58 20.57
CA MET A 323 18.10 5.52 21.90
C MET A 323 18.04 4.11 22.50
N ALA A 324 16.90 3.42 22.36
CA ALA A 324 16.72 2.06 22.85
C ALA A 324 17.67 1.05 22.15
N LYS A 325 18.00 1.25 20.87
CA LYS A 325 18.85 0.32 20.10
C LYS A 325 20.34 0.70 20.10
N PHE A 326 20.67 1.99 20.09
CA PHE A 326 22.03 2.49 19.87
C PHE A 326 22.61 3.26 21.07
N GLY A 327 21.79 3.60 22.07
CA GLY A 327 22.21 4.40 23.24
C GLY A 327 22.84 3.60 24.38
N GLN A 328 22.94 2.27 24.28
CA GLN A 328 23.40 1.38 25.36
C GLN A 328 24.92 1.13 25.37
N TYR A 329 25.69 1.83 24.53
CA TYR A 329 27.16 1.70 24.42
C TYR A 329 27.69 0.27 24.21
N VAL A 330 26.85 -0.61 23.69
CA VAL A 330 27.20 -1.97 23.23
C VAL A 330 26.80 -2.11 21.75
N PRO A 331 27.39 -3.07 21.00
CA PRO A 331 26.97 -3.33 19.64
C PRO A 331 25.44 -3.53 19.54
N PRO A 332 24.75 -2.89 18.58
CA PRO A 332 23.28 -2.89 18.48
C PRO A 332 22.64 -4.27 18.40
N GLU A 333 23.40 -5.27 17.94
CA GLU A 333 23.00 -6.67 17.81
C GLU A 333 22.94 -7.40 19.16
N MET A 334 23.69 -6.91 20.16
CA MET A 334 23.74 -7.51 21.50
C MET A 334 22.69 -6.93 22.45
N VAL A 335 22.02 -5.83 22.06
CA VAL A 335 20.98 -5.20 22.88
C VAL A 335 19.76 -6.12 22.94
N LYS A 336 19.47 -6.65 24.14
CA LYS A 336 18.28 -7.47 24.37
C LYS A 336 17.01 -6.63 24.17
N VAL A 337 16.04 -7.19 23.46
CA VAL A 337 14.74 -6.54 23.25
C VAL A 337 13.88 -6.72 24.48
N THR A 338 13.66 -5.63 25.22
CA THR A 338 12.67 -5.58 26.31
C THR A 338 11.25 -5.46 25.74
N ALA A 339 10.22 -5.75 26.56
CA ALA A 339 8.82 -5.56 26.15
C ALA A 339 8.56 -4.12 25.70
N GLU A 340 9.04 -3.15 26.46
CA GLU A 340 8.93 -1.72 26.17
C GLU A 340 9.71 -1.33 24.91
N GLY A 341 10.97 -1.73 24.79
CA GLY A 341 11.79 -1.43 23.61
C GLY A 341 11.22 -2.06 22.33
N GLY A 342 10.66 -3.27 22.44
CA GLY A 342 9.92 -3.93 21.37
C GLY A 342 8.65 -3.18 20.98
N ALA A 343 7.88 -2.68 21.96
CA ALA A 343 6.70 -1.87 21.72
C ALA A 343 7.03 -0.53 21.04
N ILE A 344 8.04 0.21 21.51
CA ILE A 344 8.49 1.48 20.91
C ILE A 344 8.94 1.25 19.46
N ARG A 345 9.74 0.22 19.20
CA ARG A 345 10.18 -0.12 17.82
C ARG A 345 9.02 -0.53 16.92
N THR A 346 8.03 -1.23 17.47
CA THR A 346 6.81 -1.63 16.74
C THR A 346 5.98 -0.40 16.40
N LEU A 347 5.74 0.48 17.37
CA LEU A 347 4.98 1.71 17.20
C LEU A 347 5.67 2.65 16.22
N HIS A 348 6.98 2.85 16.31
CA HIS A 348 7.72 3.68 15.36
C HIS A 348 7.57 3.18 13.91
N ALA A 349 7.63 1.86 13.71
CA ALA A 349 7.44 1.29 12.37
C ALA A 349 5.99 1.42 11.89
N LEU A 350 5.01 1.15 12.76
CA LEU A 350 3.58 1.23 12.44
C LEU A 350 3.13 2.68 12.15
N VAL A 351 3.57 3.63 12.97
CA VAL A 351 3.31 5.06 12.75
C VAL A 351 4.01 5.51 11.47
N GLY A 352 5.21 5.03 11.18
CA GLY A 352 5.89 5.25 9.89
C GLY A 352 5.07 4.78 8.69
N SER A 353 4.48 3.59 8.75
CA SER A 353 3.51 3.11 7.75
C SER A 353 2.29 4.02 7.63
N GLY A 354 1.80 4.56 8.75
CA GLY A 354 0.72 5.55 8.78
C GLY A 354 1.09 6.86 8.10
N VAL A 355 2.26 7.43 8.41
CA VAL A 355 2.78 8.67 7.78
C VAL A 355 2.84 8.49 6.27
N TRP A 356 3.37 7.35 5.81
CA TRP A 356 3.44 7.03 4.40
C TRP A 356 2.06 6.90 3.74
N ALA A 357 1.17 6.10 4.33
CA ALA A 357 -0.17 5.86 3.79
C ALA A 357 -1.01 7.14 3.71
N VAL A 358 -0.94 7.99 4.73
CA VAL A 358 -1.65 9.28 4.73
C VAL A 358 -1.05 10.24 3.70
N SER A 359 0.27 10.27 3.54
CA SER A 359 0.93 11.05 2.50
C SER A 359 0.51 10.61 1.09
N LEU A 360 0.44 9.30 0.85
CA LEU A 360 -0.05 8.73 -0.40
C LEU A 360 -1.54 9.05 -0.63
N ALA A 361 -2.38 8.86 0.39
CA ALA A 361 -3.81 9.17 0.31
C ALA A 361 -4.04 10.64 -0.05
N MET A 362 -3.29 11.54 0.58
CA MET A 362 -3.32 12.97 0.30
C MET A 362 -2.87 13.27 -1.14
N ALA A 363 -1.78 12.67 -1.62
CA ALA A 363 -1.32 12.82 -3.01
C ALA A 363 -2.40 12.39 -4.03
N VAL A 364 -3.08 11.27 -3.76
CA VAL A 364 -4.16 10.74 -4.61
C VAL A 364 -5.41 11.62 -4.54
N ARG A 365 -5.75 12.19 -3.37
CA ARG A 365 -6.90 13.10 -3.17
C ARG A 365 -6.70 14.47 -3.81
N LEU A 366 -5.47 14.96 -3.83
CA LEU A 366 -5.12 16.26 -4.39
C LEU A 366 -4.97 16.22 -5.92
N ARG A 367 -5.25 15.08 -6.57
CA ARG A 367 -5.28 15.01 -8.03
C ARG A 367 -6.28 16.02 -8.60
N PRO A 368 -5.92 16.78 -9.65
CA PRO A 368 -6.88 17.61 -10.36
C PRO A 368 -8.04 16.77 -10.90
N VAL A 369 -9.26 17.26 -10.70
CA VAL A 369 -10.48 16.68 -11.26
C VAL A 369 -11.30 17.84 -11.82
N ALA A 370 -11.53 17.82 -13.14
CA ALA A 370 -12.34 18.82 -13.83
C ALA A 370 -13.84 18.61 -13.57
N ALA A 371 -14.61 19.70 -13.64
CA ALA A 371 -16.05 19.60 -13.72
C ALA A 371 -16.44 18.95 -15.07
N PRO A 372 -17.56 18.20 -15.14
CA PRO A 372 -18.12 17.84 -16.42
C PRO A 372 -18.48 19.12 -17.18
N ALA A 373 -18.21 19.16 -18.49
CA ALA A 373 -18.63 20.28 -19.32
C ALA A 373 -20.16 20.44 -19.21
N ASN A 374 -20.64 21.66 -18.97
CA ASN A 374 -22.07 21.92 -18.85
C ASN A 374 -22.72 21.72 -20.23
N THR A 375 -23.35 20.56 -20.46
CA THR A 375 -23.95 20.20 -21.76
C THR A 375 -25.22 20.98 -22.09
N LEU A 376 -25.68 21.86 -21.18
CA LEU A 376 -26.83 22.75 -21.38
C LEU A 376 -26.45 24.10 -22.01
N GLU A 377 -25.16 24.41 -22.15
CA GLU A 377 -24.68 25.55 -22.93
C GLU A 377 -23.79 25.09 -24.10
N PRO A 378 -24.38 24.74 -25.26
CA PRO A 378 -23.63 24.29 -26.43
C PRO A 378 -22.69 25.36 -27.02
N ASN A 379 -22.84 26.63 -26.63
CA ASN A 379 -22.20 27.79 -27.28
C ASN A 379 -21.21 28.55 -26.39
N ALA A 380 -20.72 27.98 -25.29
CA ALA A 380 -19.53 28.53 -24.63
C ALA A 380 -18.30 28.24 -25.50
N VAL A 381 -18.20 28.96 -26.62
CA VAL A 381 -17.07 28.97 -27.56
C VAL A 381 -15.80 29.21 -26.74
N TRP A 382 -14.88 28.26 -26.82
CA TRP A 382 -13.50 28.47 -26.46
C TRP A 382 -12.98 29.66 -27.27
N GLN A 383 -12.90 30.84 -26.66
CA GLN A 383 -12.18 31.98 -27.22
C GLN A 383 -10.71 31.79 -26.83
N PRO A 384 -9.80 31.43 -27.77
CA PRO A 384 -8.39 31.64 -27.52
C PRO A 384 -8.16 33.14 -27.35
N GLU A 385 -7.40 33.52 -26.33
CA GLU A 385 -6.96 34.89 -26.11
C GLU A 385 -6.39 35.47 -27.42
N ALA A 386 -7.15 36.36 -28.05
CA ALA A 386 -6.64 37.22 -29.09
C ALA A 386 -5.72 38.23 -28.41
N VAL A 387 -4.42 37.97 -28.47
CA VAL A 387 -3.38 38.96 -28.21
C VAL A 387 -3.54 40.07 -29.25
N SER A 388 -4.26 41.14 -28.91
CA SER A 388 -4.32 42.35 -29.72
C SER A 388 -3.08 43.21 -29.46
N HIS A 389 -1.96 42.85 -30.07
CA HIS A 389 -0.95 43.83 -30.43
C HIS A 389 -1.30 44.34 -31.82
N THR A 390 -1.75 45.60 -31.94
CA THR A 390 -1.42 46.55 -33.03
C THR A 390 -2.23 47.83 -32.77
N THR A 391 -1.60 48.83 -32.14
CA THR A 391 -2.07 50.22 -32.18
C THR A 391 -1.41 50.85 -33.41
N ALA A 392 -2.11 50.82 -34.55
CA ALA A 392 -1.70 51.57 -35.74
C ALA A 392 -2.23 53.00 -35.62
N LEU A 393 -1.30 53.96 -35.62
CA LEU A 393 -1.56 55.40 -35.67
C LEU A 393 -2.22 55.77 -37.01
N THR A 394 -3.38 56.42 -36.94
CA THR A 394 -4.05 57.10 -38.05
C THR A 394 -3.32 58.40 -38.43
N PRO A 395 -3.15 58.72 -39.73
CA PRO A 395 -2.71 60.05 -40.15
C PRO A 395 -3.90 61.00 -40.25
N VAL A 396 -3.81 62.15 -39.57
CA VAL A 396 -4.74 63.27 -39.76
C VAL A 396 -4.29 64.04 -41.01
N ARG A 397 -5.12 64.02 -42.05
CA ARG A 397 -5.09 64.99 -43.15
C ARG A 397 -5.57 66.33 -42.60
N GLY A 398 -4.84 67.39 -42.93
CA GLY A 398 -5.26 68.77 -42.67
C GLY A 398 -6.33 69.24 -43.65
N ASP A 399 -6.99 70.33 -43.25
CA ASP A 399 -7.59 71.32 -44.12
C ASP A 399 -7.60 72.68 -43.37
N ALA A 400 -7.22 73.72 -44.15
CA ALA A 400 -7.26 75.17 -43.93
C ALA A 400 -6.33 75.82 -42.88
#